data_AF-A0A1I4Q1F3-F1
#
_entry.id   AF-A0A1I4Q1F3-F1
#
_cell.length_a   1.000
_cell.length_b   1.000
_cell.length_c   1.000
_cell.angle_alpha   90.00
_cell.angle_beta   90.00
_cell.angle_gamma   90.00
#
_symmetry.space_group_name_H-M   'P 1'
#
loop_
_entity.id
_entity.type
_entity.pdbx_description
1 polymer ?
#
loop_
_entity_poly.entity_id
_entity_poly.type
_entity_poly.pdbx_seq_one_letter_code
_entity_poly.pdbx_strand_id
1 'polypeptide(L)'
;MPAIFPASLCILAVHEGETGGKRFQMKPADIDFMREAIAEARKGAELGEVPVGAILVRDGKIIGRGFNQPISSHDPSAHAEMVALRQAAASDANYRLPGTTLYVTLEPCTMCSGLLVHSRISRLVFGASEPRSGAVISRSQVLDQPWLNHRVQVEGGVLAEECGEILTEFFRARRQ
;
A
#
# COMPACT_ATOMS: atom_id res chain seq x y z
N MET A 1 0.38 32.84 -1.94
CA MET A 1 -0.72 32.16 -2.66
C MET A 1 -0.12 31.00 -3.42
N PRO A 2 -0.22 29.74 -2.95
CA PRO A 2 0.37 28.62 -3.67
C PRO A 2 -0.54 28.24 -4.84
N ALA A 3 0.07 28.00 -6.00
CA ALA A 3 -0.60 27.70 -7.26
C ALA A 3 -1.35 26.36 -7.20
N ILE A 4 -2.59 26.39 -7.66
CA ILE A 4 -3.46 25.24 -7.86
C ILE A 4 -2.99 24.52 -9.13
N PHE A 5 -2.42 23.31 -8.99
CA PHE A 5 -2.16 22.44 -10.12
C PHE A 5 -3.44 21.63 -10.46
N PRO A 6 -3.87 21.56 -11.73
CA PRO A 6 -5.07 20.83 -12.13
C PRO A 6 -4.86 19.32 -12.04
N ALA A 7 -5.89 18.62 -11.57
CA ALA A 7 -5.89 17.19 -11.24
C ALA A 7 -5.88 16.22 -12.46
N SER A 8 -5.57 16.69 -13.67
CA SER A 8 -5.72 15.89 -14.90
C SER A 8 -4.43 15.47 -15.60
N LEU A 9 -3.26 15.68 -14.99
CA LEU A 9 -1.96 15.19 -15.48
C LEU A 9 -1.22 14.45 -14.36
N CYS A 10 -1.62 13.21 -14.05
CA CYS A 10 -0.85 12.33 -13.16
C CYS A 10 -0.94 10.85 -13.53
N ILE A 11 -1.46 10.54 -14.71
CA ILE A 11 -1.47 9.19 -15.27
C ILE A 11 -0.65 9.29 -16.55
N LEU A 12 0.36 8.44 -16.72
CA LEU A 12 1.39 8.43 -17.78
C LEU A 12 2.71 9.12 -17.41
N ALA A 13 3.48 8.45 -16.55
CA ALA A 13 4.93 8.36 -16.70
C ALA A 13 5.43 7.15 -15.90
N VAL A 14 5.37 5.95 -16.50
CA VAL A 14 6.35 4.91 -16.17
C VAL A 14 7.69 5.45 -16.64
N HIS A 15 8.46 6.03 -15.73
CA HIS A 15 9.83 6.42 -16.00
C HIS A 15 10.66 5.13 -16.05
N GLU A 16 11.11 4.75 -17.24
CA GLU A 16 12.14 3.73 -17.42
C GLU A 16 13.48 4.29 -16.88
N GLY A 17 13.63 4.25 -15.56
CA GLY A 17 14.90 4.53 -14.88
C GLY A 17 15.68 3.24 -14.67
N GLU A 18 16.77 3.08 -15.41
CA GLU A 18 17.78 2.06 -15.20
C GLU A 18 18.45 2.26 -13.82
N THR A 19 18.00 1.53 -12.81
CA THR A 19 18.78 1.26 -11.59
C THR A 19 18.80 -0.25 -11.36
N GLY A 20 19.99 -0.81 -11.17
CA GLY A 20 20.28 -2.25 -11.12
C GLY A 20 19.73 -2.98 -9.88
N GLY A 21 18.46 -2.78 -9.52
CA GLY A 21 17.72 -3.62 -8.60
C GLY A 21 17.09 -4.78 -9.35
N LYS A 22 17.19 -6.01 -8.83
CA LYS A 22 16.57 -7.22 -9.42
C LYS A 22 15.10 -6.93 -9.76
N ARG A 23 14.77 -6.88 -11.04
CA ARG A 23 13.40 -6.77 -11.55
C ARG A 23 12.67 -8.05 -11.17
N PHE A 24 11.87 -8.01 -10.10
CA PHE A 24 11.08 -9.16 -9.70
C PHE A 24 9.84 -9.26 -10.60
N GLN A 25 9.34 -10.50 -10.74
CA GLN A 25 8.30 -10.85 -11.69
C GLN A 25 7.00 -11.05 -10.93
N MET A 26 5.96 -10.31 -11.31
CA MET A 26 4.59 -10.49 -10.85
C MET A 26 4.19 -11.97 -10.92
N LYS A 27 3.69 -12.51 -9.81
CA LYS A 27 3.17 -13.87 -9.72
C LYS A 27 1.68 -13.87 -10.06
N PRO A 28 1.13 -14.91 -10.70
CA PRO A 28 -0.31 -14.99 -10.97
C PRO A 28 -1.18 -14.75 -9.73
N ALA A 29 -0.77 -15.30 -8.58
CA ALA A 29 -1.45 -15.12 -7.30
C ALA A 29 -1.46 -13.66 -6.79
N ASP A 30 -0.56 -12.79 -7.26
CA ASP A 30 -0.53 -11.39 -6.84
C ASP A 30 -1.79 -10.64 -7.27
N ILE A 31 -2.39 -11.02 -8.40
CA ILE A 31 -3.65 -10.44 -8.89
C ILE A 31 -4.81 -10.80 -7.95
N ASP A 32 -4.92 -12.07 -7.56
CA ASP A 32 -6.00 -12.54 -6.70
C ASP A 32 -5.90 -11.91 -5.29
N PHE A 33 -4.70 -11.81 -4.74
CA PHE A 33 -4.46 -11.14 -3.47
C PHE A 33 -4.68 -9.62 -3.55
N MET A 34 -4.35 -8.97 -4.66
CA MET A 34 -4.67 -7.55 -4.83
C MET A 34 -6.18 -7.30 -4.89
N ARG A 35 -6.96 -8.21 -5.50
CA ARG A 35 -8.44 -8.13 -5.47
C ARG A 35 -9.01 -8.24 -4.06
N GLU A 36 -8.43 -9.09 -3.23
CA GLU A 36 -8.78 -9.17 -1.80
C GLU A 36 -8.45 -7.85 -1.06
N ALA A 37 -7.33 -7.20 -1.37
CA ALA A 37 -7.01 -5.87 -0.84
C ALA A 37 -7.99 -4.80 -1.34
N ILE A 38 -8.40 -4.85 -2.61
CA ILE A 38 -9.46 -4.00 -3.18
C ILE A 38 -10.79 -4.20 -2.44
N ALA A 39 -11.14 -5.43 -2.08
CA ALA A 39 -12.34 -5.69 -1.28
C ALA A 39 -12.28 -4.99 0.10
N GLU A 40 -11.13 -4.97 0.77
CA GLU A 40 -10.95 -4.18 2.00
C GLU A 40 -11.07 -2.67 1.72
N ALA A 41 -10.48 -2.17 0.62
CA ALA A 41 -10.59 -0.76 0.24
C ALA A 41 -12.05 -0.30 0.07
N ARG A 42 -12.89 -1.16 -0.53
CA ARG A 42 -14.33 -0.91 -0.71
C ARG A 42 -15.08 -0.82 0.62
N LYS A 43 -14.73 -1.66 1.62
CA LYS A 43 -15.30 -1.54 2.98
C LYS A 43 -14.99 -0.18 3.60
N GLY A 44 -13.75 0.31 3.46
CA GLY A 44 -13.38 1.65 3.89
C GLY A 44 -14.23 2.73 3.19
N ALA A 45 -14.42 2.60 1.87
CA ALA A 45 -15.23 3.53 1.09
C ALA A 45 -16.68 3.62 1.60
N GLU A 46 -17.30 2.48 1.91
CA GLU A 46 -18.66 2.37 2.45
C GLU A 46 -18.81 3.09 3.80
N LEU A 47 -17.72 3.16 4.58
CA LEU A 47 -17.66 3.87 5.86
C LEU A 47 -17.23 5.34 5.71
N GLY A 48 -17.05 5.84 4.49
CA GLY A 48 -16.59 7.20 4.24
C GLY A 48 -15.10 7.41 4.53
N GLU A 49 -14.30 6.37 4.54
CA GLU A 49 -12.84 6.47 4.64
C GLU A 49 -12.21 6.52 3.25
N VAL A 50 -11.02 7.13 3.12
CA VAL A 50 -10.27 7.06 1.86
C VAL A 50 -10.05 5.58 1.50
N PRO A 51 -10.41 5.13 0.28
CA PRO A 51 -10.52 3.72 -0.04
C PRO A 51 -9.15 3.10 -0.33
N VAL A 52 -8.41 2.82 0.74
CA VAL A 52 -7.16 2.07 0.70
C VAL A 52 -7.35 0.79 1.51
N GLY A 53 -6.97 -0.33 0.93
CA GLY A 53 -7.08 -1.66 1.53
C GLY A 53 -5.75 -2.39 1.47
N ALA A 54 -5.52 -3.25 2.45
CA ALA A 54 -4.31 -4.05 2.58
C ALA A 54 -4.61 -5.43 3.16
N ILE A 55 -3.84 -6.41 2.71
CA ILE A 55 -3.82 -7.75 3.30
C ILE A 55 -2.39 -8.23 3.49
N LEU A 56 -2.18 -9.05 4.52
CA LEU A 56 -0.92 -9.71 4.78
C LEU A 56 -1.07 -11.22 4.54
N VAL A 57 -0.19 -11.78 3.72
CA VAL A 57 -0.23 -13.18 3.31
C VAL A 57 1.01 -13.91 3.81
N ARG A 58 0.83 -15.12 4.37
CA ARG A 58 1.88 -16.09 4.69
C ARG A 58 1.47 -17.45 4.14
N ASP A 59 2.36 -18.14 3.42
CA ASP A 59 2.11 -19.48 2.88
C ASP A 59 0.79 -19.61 2.09
N GLY A 60 0.48 -18.58 1.29
CA GLY A 60 -0.75 -18.51 0.49
C GLY A 60 -2.03 -18.23 1.29
N LYS A 61 -1.94 -17.97 2.59
CA LYS A 61 -3.08 -17.67 3.47
C LYS A 61 -3.04 -16.22 3.94
N ILE A 62 -4.20 -15.58 3.94
CA ILE A 62 -4.36 -14.24 4.51
C ILE A 62 -4.36 -14.35 6.03
N ILE A 63 -3.40 -13.70 6.69
CA ILE A 63 -3.22 -13.68 8.14
C ILE A 63 -3.52 -12.31 8.76
N GLY A 64 -3.74 -11.30 7.93
CA GLY A 64 -4.15 -9.96 8.35
C GLY A 64 -4.87 -9.23 7.22
N ARG A 65 -5.86 -8.42 7.58
CA ARG A 65 -6.69 -7.61 6.70
C ARG A 65 -6.84 -6.24 7.31
N GLY A 66 -6.85 -5.21 6.49
CA GLY A 66 -7.02 -3.85 6.96
C GLY A 66 -7.51 -2.94 5.84
N PHE A 67 -8.29 -1.95 6.23
CA PHE A 67 -8.61 -0.81 5.39
C PHE A 67 -8.26 0.46 6.17
N ASN A 68 -8.06 1.54 5.42
CA ASN A 68 -7.80 2.83 6.01
C ASN A 68 -9.02 3.29 6.82
N GLN A 69 -8.84 3.58 8.11
CA GLN A 69 -9.92 3.93 9.04
C GLN A 69 -9.62 5.07 10.04
N PRO A 70 -8.83 6.10 9.69
CA PRO A 70 -8.40 7.12 10.64
C PRO A 70 -9.55 8.01 11.17
N ILE A 71 -10.63 8.19 10.41
CA ILE A 71 -11.77 9.02 10.83
C ILE A 71 -12.59 8.28 11.89
N SER A 72 -13.02 7.07 11.56
CA SER A 72 -13.90 6.23 12.36
C SER A 72 -13.21 5.69 13.61
N SER A 73 -11.91 5.40 13.56
CA SER A 73 -11.15 4.91 14.71
C SER A 73 -10.51 6.03 15.55
N HIS A 74 -10.60 7.29 15.11
CA HIS A 74 -9.89 8.42 15.71
C HIS A 74 -8.39 8.18 15.94
N ASP A 75 -7.76 7.38 15.06
CA ASP A 75 -6.34 7.03 15.15
C ASP A 75 -5.64 7.49 13.85
N PRO A 76 -4.78 8.52 13.91
CA PRO A 76 -4.09 9.02 12.71
C PRO A 76 -3.12 7.99 12.11
N SER A 77 -2.80 6.91 12.83
CA SER A 77 -1.97 5.82 12.34
C SER A 77 -2.77 4.67 11.72
N ALA A 78 -4.11 4.69 11.73
CA ALA A 78 -4.96 3.60 11.25
C ALA A 78 -5.09 3.52 9.72
N HIS A 79 -3.94 3.52 9.04
CA HIS A 79 -3.84 3.20 7.62
C HIS A 79 -4.03 1.70 7.39
N ALA A 80 -4.39 1.30 6.18
CA ALA A 80 -4.69 -0.09 5.83
C ALA A 80 -3.53 -1.04 6.20
N GLU A 81 -2.29 -0.65 5.89
CA GLU A 81 -1.08 -1.43 6.17
C GLU A 81 -0.88 -1.63 7.67
N MET A 82 -1.11 -0.57 8.44
CA MET A 82 -1.01 -0.59 9.91
C MET A 82 -2.03 -1.53 10.52
N VAL A 83 -3.29 -1.45 10.07
CA VAL A 83 -4.38 -2.30 10.57
C VAL A 83 -4.10 -3.78 10.25
N ALA A 84 -3.72 -4.10 9.00
CA ALA A 84 -3.43 -5.47 8.59
C ALA A 84 -2.26 -6.08 9.36
N LEU A 85 -1.16 -5.34 9.54
CA LEU A 85 0.02 -5.81 10.27
C LEU A 85 -0.25 -5.95 11.77
N ARG A 86 -0.98 -5.02 12.40
CA ARG A 86 -1.37 -5.11 13.81
C ARG A 86 -2.25 -6.33 14.07
N GLN A 87 -3.23 -6.59 13.19
CA GLN A 87 -4.10 -7.77 13.30
C GLN A 87 -3.29 -9.08 13.21
N ALA A 88 -2.38 -9.18 12.24
CA ALA A 88 -1.53 -10.35 12.08
C ALA A 88 -0.58 -10.54 13.27
N ALA A 89 0.11 -9.47 13.70
CA ALA A 89 1.05 -9.52 14.81
C ALA A 89 0.38 -9.89 16.14
N ALA A 90 -0.83 -9.40 16.39
CA ALA A 90 -1.61 -9.77 17.57
C ALA A 90 -1.98 -11.25 17.55
N SER A 91 -2.42 -11.77 16.39
CA SER A 91 -2.79 -13.18 16.22
C SER A 91 -1.59 -14.12 16.35
N ASP A 92 -0.43 -13.71 15.83
CA ASP A 92 0.83 -14.46 15.93
C ASP A 92 1.51 -14.32 17.30
N ALA A 93 1.03 -13.41 18.16
CA ALA A 93 1.73 -12.95 19.37
C ALA A 93 3.20 -12.57 19.09
N ASN A 94 3.47 -12.00 17.91
CA ASN A 94 4.81 -11.68 17.45
C ASN A 94 4.81 -10.44 16.55
N TYR A 95 5.61 -9.44 16.92
CA TYR A 95 5.73 -8.21 16.14
C TYR A 95 6.52 -8.39 14.83
N ARG A 96 7.33 -9.45 14.74
CA ARG A 96 8.06 -9.82 13.52
C ARG A 96 7.23 -10.81 12.72
N LEU A 97 7.06 -10.50 11.44
CA LEU A 97 6.26 -11.24 10.48
C LEU A 97 7.13 -11.62 9.28
N PRO A 98 8.21 -12.42 9.45
CA PRO A 98 9.03 -12.86 8.33
C PRO A 98 8.26 -13.83 7.42
N GLY A 99 8.70 -13.94 6.17
CA GLY A 99 8.09 -14.83 5.18
C GLY A 99 6.73 -14.35 4.66
N THR A 100 6.31 -13.13 5.03
CA THR A 100 5.03 -12.58 4.60
C THR A 100 5.17 -11.65 3.40
N THR A 101 4.08 -11.57 2.62
CA THR A 101 3.89 -10.55 1.59
C THR A 101 2.73 -9.65 1.98
N LEU A 102 2.95 -8.33 2.02
CA LEU A 102 1.87 -7.34 2.17
C LEU A 102 1.41 -6.91 0.78
N TYR A 103 0.11 -6.96 0.53
CA TYR A 103 -0.55 -6.39 -0.64
C TYR A 103 -1.32 -5.14 -0.21
N VAL A 104 -1.19 -4.03 -0.92
CA VAL A 104 -1.89 -2.77 -0.61
C VAL A 104 -2.32 -2.04 -1.90
N THR A 105 -3.51 -1.45 -1.91
CA THR A 105 -4.06 -0.86 -3.14
C THR A 105 -3.38 0.44 -3.58
N LEU A 106 -2.73 1.15 -2.65
CA LEU A 106 -2.02 2.41 -2.89
C LEU A 106 -0.59 2.32 -2.36
N GLU A 107 0.35 2.99 -3.03
CA GLU A 107 1.74 3.10 -2.59
C GLU A 107 1.84 3.60 -1.13
N PRO A 108 2.55 2.86 -0.25
CA PRO A 108 2.73 3.24 1.15
C PRO A 108 3.39 4.61 1.35
N CYS A 109 2.90 5.34 2.35
CA CYS A 109 3.53 6.56 2.86
C CYS A 109 4.74 6.26 3.76
N THR A 110 5.49 7.29 4.15
CA THR A 110 6.71 7.15 5.00
C THR A 110 6.45 6.38 6.30
N MET A 111 5.31 6.64 6.95
CA MET A 111 4.92 5.98 8.20
C MET A 111 4.72 4.47 7.99
N CYS A 112 3.97 4.10 6.95
CA CYS A 112 3.69 2.70 6.66
C CYS A 112 4.97 1.99 6.20
N SER A 113 5.78 2.60 5.34
CA SER A 113 7.09 2.06 4.92
C SER A 113 8.01 1.76 6.09
N GLY A 114 8.07 2.63 7.10
CA GLY A 114 8.80 2.36 8.35
C GLY A 114 8.26 1.14 9.09
N LEU A 115 6.93 1.00 9.17
CA LEU A 115 6.31 -0.17 9.79
C LEU A 115 6.67 -1.48 9.04
N LEU A 116 6.67 -1.49 7.70
CA LEU A 116 7.04 -2.69 6.92
C LEU A 116 8.42 -3.22 7.32
N VAL A 117 9.39 -2.31 7.49
CA VAL A 117 10.76 -2.62 7.93
C VAL A 117 10.76 -3.16 9.35
N HIS A 118 10.06 -2.51 10.28
CA HIS A 118 10.00 -2.94 11.68
C HIS A 118 9.31 -4.30 11.85
N SER A 119 8.29 -4.58 11.05
CA SER A 119 7.56 -5.84 11.02
C SER A 119 8.30 -6.97 10.30
N ARG A 120 9.44 -6.69 9.64
CA ARG A 120 10.26 -7.72 8.98
C ARG A 120 9.55 -8.49 7.86
N ILE A 121 8.56 -7.88 7.20
CA ILE A 121 7.90 -8.52 6.06
C ILE A 121 8.91 -8.79 4.94
N SER A 122 8.71 -9.84 4.16
CA SER A 122 9.65 -10.18 3.09
C SER A 122 9.41 -9.37 1.82
N ARG A 123 8.14 -9.09 1.50
CA ARG A 123 7.75 -8.47 0.23
C ARG A 123 6.57 -7.52 0.41
N LEU A 124 6.62 -6.40 -0.31
CA LEU A 124 5.53 -5.46 -0.53
C LEU A 124 5.09 -5.57 -1.99
N VAL A 125 3.79 -5.65 -2.21
CA VAL A 125 3.15 -5.54 -3.52
C VAL A 125 2.12 -4.41 -3.44
N PHE A 126 2.21 -3.40 -4.28
CA PHE A 126 1.24 -2.31 -4.29
C PHE A 126 0.60 -2.07 -5.67
N GLY A 127 -0.62 -1.54 -5.65
CA GLY A 127 -1.39 -1.20 -6.84
C GLY A 127 -0.98 0.14 -7.44
N ALA A 128 -1.78 1.17 -7.19
CA ALA A 128 -1.55 2.51 -7.71
C ALA A 128 -0.35 3.20 -7.02
N SER A 129 0.40 4.03 -7.76
CA SER A 129 1.40 4.93 -7.16
C SER A 129 0.73 6.11 -6.45
N GLU A 130 1.44 6.74 -5.50
CA GLU A 130 0.99 7.94 -4.79
C GLU A 130 1.98 9.10 -5.05
N PRO A 131 1.80 9.88 -6.14
CA PRO A 131 2.75 10.90 -6.55
C PRO A 131 2.96 12.02 -5.54
N ARG A 132 2.04 12.25 -4.59
CA ARG A 132 2.16 13.35 -3.63
C ARG A 132 2.99 12.96 -2.41
N SER A 133 2.75 11.79 -1.85
CA SER A 133 3.30 11.39 -0.54
C SER A 133 3.83 9.95 -0.49
N GLY A 134 3.77 9.21 -1.60
CA GLY A 134 4.28 7.84 -1.70
C GLY A 134 5.78 7.78 -1.42
N ALA A 135 6.16 6.89 -0.52
CA ALA A 135 7.52 6.81 0.02
C ALA A 135 8.31 5.60 -0.50
N VAL A 136 7.75 4.82 -1.42
CA VAL A 136 8.38 3.59 -1.91
C VAL A 136 9.08 3.85 -3.24
N ILE A 137 8.37 4.42 -4.22
CA ILE A 137 8.93 4.79 -5.52
C ILE A 137 8.79 6.29 -5.81
N SER A 138 7.76 6.96 -5.29
CA SER A 138 7.37 8.30 -5.76
C SER A 138 8.23 9.43 -5.21
N ARG A 139 8.53 9.44 -3.91
CA ARG A 139 9.21 10.59 -3.26
C ARG A 139 10.55 10.23 -2.63
N SER A 140 10.53 9.45 -1.56
CA SER A 140 11.67 9.30 -0.65
C SER A 140 12.40 7.97 -0.78
N GLN A 141 11.88 7.03 -1.58
CA GLN A 141 12.39 5.66 -1.74
C GLN A 141 12.94 5.08 -0.42
N VAL A 142 12.12 5.15 0.64
CA VAL A 142 12.54 4.86 2.01
C VAL A 142 13.10 3.44 2.12
N LEU A 143 12.52 2.47 1.42
CA LEU A 143 12.91 1.07 1.51
C LEU A 143 14.29 0.77 0.88
N ASP A 144 14.78 1.66 0.01
CA ASP A 144 16.08 1.53 -0.65
C ASP A 144 17.23 2.12 0.19
N GLN A 145 16.91 2.80 1.29
CA GLN A 145 17.93 3.55 2.04
C GLN A 145 18.94 2.62 2.72
N PRO A 146 20.25 2.89 2.62
CA PRO A 146 21.29 1.95 3.03
C PRO A 146 21.33 1.70 4.53
N TRP A 147 20.87 2.65 5.35
CA TRP A 147 20.85 2.55 6.81
C TRP A 147 19.73 1.69 7.39
N LEU A 148 18.78 1.22 6.57
CA LEU A 148 17.75 0.30 7.05
C LEU A 148 18.33 -1.09 7.34
N ASN A 149 17.94 -1.65 8.48
CA ASN A 149 18.40 -2.96 8.97
C ASN A 149 17.56 -4.15 8.47
N HIS A 150 16.67 -3.92 7.50
CA HIS A 150 15.82 -4.92 6.87
C HIS A 150 15.60 -4.53 5.40
N ARG A 151 15.61 -5.51 4.50
CA ARG A 151 15.31 -5.29 3.08
C ARG A 151 13.95 -5.90 2.76
N VAL A 152 13.07 -5.09 2.18
CA VAL A 152 11.75 -5.50 1.71
C VAL A 152 11.82 -5.55 0.19
N GLN A 153 11.40 -6.68 -0.41
CA GLN A 153 11.25 -6.77 -1.86
C GLN A 153 10.02 -5.97 -2.29
N VAL A 154 10.12 -5.16 -3.34
CA VAL A 154 9.02 -4.28 -3.77
C VAL A 154 8.58 -4.65 -5.18
N GLU A 155 7.27 -4.78 -5.37
CA GLU A 155 6.60 -4.87 -6.66
C GLU A 155 5.49 -3.81 -6.68
N GLY A 156 5.43 -3.00 -7.74
CA GLY A 156 4.42 -1.95 -7.89
C GLY A 156 3.63 -2.13 -9.18
N GLY A 157 2.42 -1.59 -9.24
CA GLY A 157 1.62 -1.55 -10.46
C GLY A 157 0.60 -2.68 -10.61
N VAL A 158 0.45 -3.58 -9.63
CA VAL A 158 -0.48 -4.71 -9.73
C VAL A 158 -1.92 -4.21 -9.63
N LEU A 159 -2.70 -4.34 -10.69
CA LEU A 159 -4.05 -3.76 -10.81
C LEU A 159 -4.08 -2.25 -10.52
N ALA A 160 -3.05 -1.52 -10.96
CA ALA A 160 -2.93 -0.09 -10.68
C ALA A 160 -4.10 0.75 -11.18
N GLU A 161 -4.63 0.44 -12.37
CA GLU A 161 -5.79 1.13 -12.94
C GLU A 161 -7.02 0.96 -12.05
N GLU A 162 -7.39 -0.28 -11.72
CA GLU A 162 -8.53 -0.58 -10.84
C GLU A 162 -8.37 0.05 -9.44
N CYS A 163 -7.15 0.01 -8.87
CA CYS A 163 -6.88 0.65 -7.59
C CYS A 163 -7.02 2.19 -7.66
N GLY A 164 -6.55 2.80 -8.75
CA GLY A 164 -6.62 4.25 -8.96
C GLY A 164 -8.04 4.75 -9.28
N GLU A 165 -8.84 3.93 -9.98
CA GLU A 165 -10.24 4.22 -10.28
C GLU A 165 -11.07 4.37 -9.01
N ILE A 166 -10.94 3.43 -8.06
CA ILE A 166 -11.66 3.46 -6.78
C ILE A 166 -11.40 4.78 -6.02
N LEU A 167 -10.13 5.21 -5.95
CA LEU A 167 -9.77 6.50 -5.33
C LEU A 167 -10.37 7.68 -6.08
N THR A 168 -10.31 7.66 -7.41
CA THR A 168 -10.83 8.73 -8.28
C THR A 168 -12.34 8.88 -8.12
N GLU A 169 -13.08 7.77 -8.09
CA GLU A 169 -14.53 7.73 -7.88
C GLU A 169 -14.90 8.28 -6.51
N PHE A 170 -14.22 7.84 -5.45
CA PHE A 170 -14.46 8.29 -4.09
C PHE A 170 -14.30 9.81 -3.94
N PHE A 171 -13.21 10.39 -4.45
CA PHE A 171 -13.02 11.84 -4.39
C PHE A 171 -13.94 12.61 -5.34
N ARG A 172 -14.38 12.01 -6.45
CA ARG A 172 -15.38 12.63 -7.34
C ARG A 172 -16.72 12.78 -6.63
N ALA A 173 -17.17 11.74 -5.94
CA ALA A 173 -18.42 11.76 -5.19
C ALA A 173 -18.45 12.80 -4.06
N ARG A 174 -17.28 13.16 -3.49
CA ARG A 174 -17.15 14.15 -2.40
C ARG A 174 -17.00 15.61 -2.83
N ARG A 175 -16.81 15.87 -4.13
CA ARG A 175 -16.74 17.24 -4.67
C ARG A 175 -18.10 17.78 -5.11
N GLN A 176 -19.14 16.95 -5.05
CA GLN A 176 -20.54 17.30 -5.26
C GLN A 176 -21.16 17.69 -3.93
#